data_AF-A0A2P4UGG5-F1
#
_entry.id   AF-A0A2P4UGG5-F1
#
_cell.length_a   1.000
_cell.length_b   1.000
_cell.length_c   1.000
_cell.angle_alpha   90.00
_cell.angle_beta   90.00
_cell.angle_gamma   90.00
#
_symmetry.space_group_name_H-M   'P 1'
#
loop_
_entity.id
_entity.type
_entity.pdbx_description
1 polymer ?
#
loop_
_entity_poly.entity_id
_entity_poly.type
_entity_poly.pdbx_seq_one_letter_code
_entity_poly.pdbx_strand_id
1 'polypeptide(L)'
;MTDDPGDGAPRPASARRRIALGAGLCVVLCLLAAYAFAARGHDRPAPVAAPSPAAARAPRPADVRTVLANRAAAVRAGDRARFLATVASAPAAFRDAQGRVFDNLRRLPLATWGEHYESADGTTVAVAVRYRFAGYDRADVVRERHLTFASRSGAWTITGSGAGDAPEIWDGGPLTVVRGASSLVVGDAAGLDQIAGLLDRAVPAVTAVTGRDWARRVVALAPAQPAVAAALAGDDQDLGQIAALATVAPGADGSPGDDRVLIAPGTFARLNPLGRRVVLTHELTHVATGGAHDGRTPLWLIEGFADYVGYRDAKVSVRAAAGELAADVRAGRVPGSLPSRAAFGSGSADLAQSYQEAWLACRMIAERYGEATLVRLYRAAGRRDEGAALRDVLGTSRAGFTAAWRDYLRKELR
;
A
#
# COMPACT_ATOMS: atom_id res chain seq x y z
N MET A 1 57.89 43.92 -31.34
CA MET A 1 58.19 42.84 -32.30
C MET A 1 58.57 41.65 -31.44
N THR A 2 57.68 40.74 -31.08
CA THR A 2 56.39 40.30 -31.64
C THR A 2 55.58 39.63 -30.51
N ASP A 3 54.27 39.81 -30.62
CA ASP A 3 53.11 39.14 -30.01
C ASP A 3 53.29 37.81 -29.25
N ASP A 4 52.60 37.70 -28.10
CA ASP A 4 51.69 36.56 -27.85
C ASP A 4 50.57 36.99 -26.85
N PRO A 5 49.29 36.69 -27.10
CA PRO A 5 48.15 37.26 -26.41
C PRO A 5 47.65 36.39 -25.25
N GLY A 6 46.91 37.01 -24.34
CA GLY A 6 46.09 36.28 -23.38
C GLY A 6 44.99 35.52 -24.09
N ASP A 7 44.80 34.26 -23.70
CA ASP A 7 43.57 33.54 -23.96
C ASP A 7 43.13 32.78 -22.70
N GLY A 8 41.94 33.12 -22.24
CA GLY A 8 41.31 32.51 -21.08
C GLY A 8 40.80 31.12 -21.44
N ALA A 9 41.35 30.10 -20.77
CA ALA A 9 40.76 28.76 -20.78
C ALA A 9 40.05 28.49 -19.44
N PRO A 10 38.78 28.06 -19.46
CA PRO A 10 38.00 27.78 -18.26
C PRO A 10 38.55 26.57 -17.51
N ARG A 11 38.59 26.67 -16.17
CA ARG A 11 38.90 25.57 -15.26
C ARG A 11 38.02 24.35 -15.59
N PRO A 12 38.59 23.16 -15.86
CA PRO A 12 37.78 21.98 -16.07
C PRO A 12 37.01 21.64 -14.80
N ALA A 13 35.72 21.43 -14.99
CA ALA A 13 34.75 21.05 -13.97
C ALA A 13 35.26 19.89 -13.10
N SER A 14 34.97 20.03 -11.81
CA SER A 14 35.21 19.07 -10.74
C SER A 14 35.07 17.62 -11.19
N ALA A 15 36.16 16.88 -11.01
CA ALA A 15 36.22 15.45 -11.13
C ALA A 15 35.02 14.78 -10.44
N ARG A 16 34.33 13.95 -11.22
CA ARG A 16 33.30 13.00 -10.79
C ARG A 16 33.75 12.32 -9.50
N ARG A 17 33.15 12.70 -8.36
CA ARG A 17 33.22 11.91 -7.14
C ARG A 17 32.53 10.59 -7.42
N ARG A 18 33.33 9.55 -7.66
CA ARG A 18 32.92 8.16 -7.57
C ARG A 18 32.39 7.97 -6.15
N ILE A 19 31.08 7.79 -6.01
CA ILE A 19 30.46 7.42 -4.75
C ILE A 19 30.98 6.03 -4.43
N ALA A 20 31.88 5.96 -3.44
CA ALA A 20 32.29 4.71 -2.85
C ALA A 20 31.07 4.09 -2.17
N LEU A 21 30.60 2.96 -2.70
CA LEU A 21 29.70 2.06 -1.99
C LEU A 21 30.43 1.57 -0.73
N GLY A 22 29.89 1.89 0.45
CA GLY A 22 30.42 1.39 1.71
C GLY A 22 29.52 1.77 2.89
N ALA A 23 28.98 0.75 3.56
CA ALA A 23 28.07 0.75 4.71
C ALA A 23 26.58 1.08 4.39
N GLY A 24 25.78 0.02 4.30
CA GLY A 24 24.36 0.06 4.00
C GLY A 24 23.53 0.77 5.08
N LEU A 25 22.93 1.89 4.69
CA LEU A 25 21.82 2.54 5.37
C LEU A 25 20.56 2.19 4.57
N CYS A 26 19.81 1.16 4.98
CA CYS A 26 18.51 0.88 4.37
C CYS A 26 17.52 1.89 4.91
N VAL A 27 17.33 3.00 4.19
CA VAL A 27 16.12 3.80 4.34
C VAL A 27 14.98 2.90 3.84
N VAL A 28 14.15 2.46 4.79
CA VAL A 28 12.90 1.78 4.49
C VAL A 28 11.87 2.88 4.30
N LEU A 29 11.44 3.08 3.06
CA LEU A 29 10.33 3.97 2.76
C LEU A 29 9.06 3.12 2.70
N CYS A 30 8.10 3.50 3.53
CA CYS A 30 6.75 2.97 3.63
C CYS A 30 5.85 4.17 3.37
N LEU A 31 4.83 4.07 2.53
CA LEU A 31 3.81 5.13 2.48
C LEU A 31 2.55 4.61 3.15
N LEU A 32 1.62 5.52 3.41
CA LEU A 32 0.24 5.19 3.73
C LEU A 32 -0.65 5.57 2.56
N ALA A 33 -1.47 4.63 2.10
CA ALA A 33 -2.57 4.93 1.20
C ALA A 33 -3.70 5.61 2.00
N ALA A 34 -3.59 6.93 2.21
CA ALA A 34 -4.67 7.72 2.81
C ALA A 34 -5.72 8.06 1.73
N TYR A 35 -6.87 7.37 1.74
CA TYR A 35 -7.98 7.73 0.86
C TYR A 35 -8.73 8.95 1.41
N ALA A 36 -8.67 10.05 0.65
CA ALA A 36 -9.70 11.09 0.68
C ALA A 36 -10.69 10.79 -0.46
N PHE A 37 -11.87 10.25 -0.15
CA PHE A 37 -12.92 10.04 -1.14
C PHE A 37 -13.57 11.39 -1.48
N ALA A 38 -13.08 12.04 -2.54
CA ALA A 38 -13.80 13.14 -3.18
C ALA A 38 -14.42 12.59 -4.47
N ALA A 39 -15.74 12.40 -4.47
CA ALA A 39 -16.49 12.23 -5.70
C ALA A 39 -16.32 13.51 -6.54
N ARG A 40 -15.48 13.45 -7.59
CA ARG A 40 -15.40 14.49 -8.61
C ARG A 40 -15.66 13.87 -9.96
N GLY A 41 -16.83 14.18 -10.52
CA GLY A 41 -17.08 14.00 -11.94
C GLY A 41 -16.08 14.81 -12.75
N HIS A 42 -15.44 14.17 -13.72
CA HIS A 42 -14.65 14.85 -14.73
C HIS A 42 -15.47 14.94 -16.01
N ASP A 43 -15.91 16.16 -16.34
CA ASP A 43 -16.36 16.49 -17.68
C ASP A 43 -15.14 16.42 -18.62
N ARG A 44 -15.16 15.42 -19.53
CA ARG A 44 -14.22 15.34 -20.65
C ARG A 44 -14.93 15.75 -21.95
N PRO A 45 -14.27 16.51 -22.84
CA PRO A 45 -14.88 17.02 -24.07
C PRO A 45 -15.14 15.90 -25.07
N ALA A 46 -16.24 16.03 -25.82
CA ALA A 46 -16.73 15.03 -26.76
C ALA A 46 -15.77 14.76 -27.94
N PRO A 47 -15.51 13.50 -28.31
CA PRO A 47 -14.78 13.17 -29.52
C PRO A 47 -15.70 13.19 -30.76
N VAL A 48 -15.13 13.66 -31.88
CA VAL A 48 -15.76 13.71 -33.20
C VAL A 48 -15.99 12.30 -33.75
N ALA A 49 -17.18 12.07 -34.29
CA ALA A 49 -17.69 10.76 -34.71
C ALA A 49 -16.98 10.18 -35.95
N ALA A 50 -16.54 8.93 -35.83
CA ALA A 50 -16.25 8.04 -36.95
C ALA A 50 -17.47 7.13 -37.23
N PRO A 51 -17.66 6.64 -38.47
CA PRO A 51 -18.90 5.94 -38.87
C PRO A 51 -19.09 4.60 -38.13
N SER A 52 -20.33 4.35 -37.68
CA SER A 52 -20.73 3.22 -36.82
C SER A 52 -20.89 1.89 -37.58
N PRO A 53 -20.30 0.78 -37.10
CA PRO A 53 -20.82 -0.56 -37.36
C PRO A 53 -22.13 -0.76 -36.58
N ALA A 54 -23.07 -1.57 -37.10
CA ALA A 54 -24.38 -1.82 -36.51
C ALA A 54 -24.31 -1.99 -34.97
N ALA A 55 -25.02 -1.12 -34.24
CA ALA A 55 -24.93 -1.04 -32.78
C ALA A 55 -25.26 -2.40 -32.14
N ALA A 56 -24.27 -3.03 -31.53
CA ALA A 56 -24.48 -4.21 -30.71
C ALA A 56 -25.48 -3.87 -29.61
N ARG A 57 -26.57 -4.64 -29.50
CA ARG A 57 -27.60 -4.42 -28.48
C ARG A 57 -26.95 -4.47 -27.09
N ALA A 58 -27.30 -3.54 -26.21
CA ALA A 58 -26.87 -3.60 -24.81
C ALA A 58 -27.51 -4.83 -24.09
N PRO A 59 -26.81 -5.48 -23.15
CA PRO A 59 -27.39 -6.56 -22.38
C PRO A 59 -28.44 -6.03 -21.39
N ARG A 60 -29.53 -6.78 -21.21
CA ARG A 60 -30.50 -6.46 -20.14
C ARG A 60 -29.88 -6.82 -18.78
N PRO A 61 -30.14 -6.06 -17.71
CA PRO A 61 -29.59 -6.36 -16.39
C PRO A 61 -29.85 -7.78 -15.89
N ALA A 62 -31.03 -8.36 -16.21
CA ALA A 62 -31.37 -9.74 -15.84
C ALA A 62 -30.49 -10.79 -16.55
N ASP A 63 -30.14 -10.54 -17.83
CA ASP A 63 -29.27 -11.42 -18.59
C ASP A 63 -27.85 -11.40 -18.02
N VAL A 64 -27.33 -10.21 -17.71
CA VAL A 64 -26.02 -10.03 -17.06
C VAL A 64 -25.98 -10.74 -15.70
N ARG A 65 -26.97 -10.48 -14.83
CA ARG A 65 -27.05 -11.10 -13.51
C ARG A 65 -27.04 -12.63 -13.60
N THR A 66 -27.68 -13.21 -14.62
CA THR A 66 -27.67 -14.65 -14.86
C THR A 66 -26.27 -15.17 -15.18
N VAL A 67 -25.53 -14.49 -16.06
CA VAL A 67 -24.15 -14.86 -16.41
C VAL A 67 -23.23 -14.78 -15.19
N LEU A 68 -23.27 -13.65 -14.45
CA LEU A 68 -22.46 -13.43 -13.24
C LEU A 68 -22.81 -14.43 -12.12
N ALA A 69 -24.08 -14.72 -11.90
CA ALA A 69 -24.51 -15.71 -10.91
C ALA A 69 -24.00 -17.13 -11.26
N ASN A 70 -24.08 -17.52 -12.53
CA ASN A 70 -23.54 -18.80 -13.01
C ASN A 70 -22.02 -18.89 -12.84
N ARG A 71 -21.32 -17.80 -13.13
CA ARG A 71 -19.87 -17.70 -12.99
C ARG A 71 -19.43 -17.80 -11.53
N ALA A 72 -20.07 -17.05 -10.63
CA ALA A 72 -19.79 -17.13 -9.20
C ALA A 72 -20.15 -18.51 -8.61
N ALA A 73 -21.24 -19.15 -9.07
CA ALA A 73 -21.59 -20.52 -8.69
C ALA A 73 -20.54 -21.53 -9.14
N ALA A 74 -19.98 -21.37 -10.35
CA ALA A 74 -18.92 -22.22 -10.86
C ALA A 74 -17.63 -22.13 -10.02
N VAL A 75 -17.23 -20.92 -9.59
CA VAL A 75 -16.08 -20.73 -8.66
C VAL A 75 -16.31 -21.46 -7.34
N ARG A 76 -17.51 -21.32 -6.75
CA ARG A 76 -17.87 -21.98 -5.50
C ARG A 76 -17.89 -23.51 -5.63
N ALA A 77 -18.42 -24.03 -6.73
CA ALA A 77 -18.50 -25.46 -7.01
C ALA A 77 -17.18 -26.09 -7.48
N GLY A 78 -16.18 -25.28 -7.84
CA GLY A 78 -14.96 -25.80 -8.46
C GLY A 78 -15.16 -26.28 -9.91
N ASP A 79 -16.20 -25.80 -10.59
CA ASP A 79 -16.55 -26.21 -11.95
C ASP A 79 -15.90 -25.30 -13.00
N ARG A 80 -14.70 -25.68 -13.43
CA ARG A 80 -13.93 -24.92 -14.43
C ARG A 80 -14.64 -24.82 -15.77
N ALA A 81 -15.33 -25.89 -16.19
CA ALA A 81 -16.01 -25.94 -17.48
C ALA A 81 -17.18 -24.96 -17.51
N ARG A 82 -18.00 -24.95 -16.45
CA ARG A 82 -19.12 -24.00 -16.32
C ARG A 82 -18.64 -22.54 -16.21
N PHE A 83 -17.50 -22.30 -15.56
CA PHE A 83 -16.91 -20.96 -15.54
C PHE A 83 -16.45 -20.53 -16.94
N LEU A 84 -15.75 -21.39 -17.67
CA LEU A 84 -15.30 -21.07 -19.03
C LEU A 84 -16.44 -20.96 -20.04
N ALA A 85 -17.57 -21.62 -19.80
CA ALA A 85 -18.78 -21.45 -20.60
C ALA A 85 -19.28 -20.00 -20.60
N THR A 86 -19.04 -19.21 -19.54
CA THR A 86 -19.44 -17.80 -19.49
C THR A 86 -18.58 -16.89 -20.38
N VAL A 87 -17.44 -17.39 -20.86
CA VAL A 87 -16.51 -16.69 -21.76
C VAL A 87 -16.28 -17.47 -23.06
N ALA A 88 -17.11 -18.46 -23.36
CA ALA A 88 -16.89 -19.39 -24.48
C ALA A 88 -16.73 -18.69 -25.84
N SER A 89 -17.37 -17.53 -25.98
CA SER A 89 -17.35 -16.75 -27.21
C SER A 89 -16.20 -15.73 -27.27
N ALA A 90 -15.50 -15.48 -26.16
CA ALA A 90 -14.38 -14.52 -26.11
C ALA A 90 -13.18 -14.96 -26.98
N PRO A 91 -12.27 -14.03 -27.34
CA PRO A 91 -10.99 -14.37 -27.96
C PRO A 91 -10.20 -15.38 -27.13
N ALA A 92 -9.39 -16.23 -27.79
CA ALA A 92 -8.66 -17.32 -27.13
C ALA A 92 -7.79 -16.83 -25.96
N ALA A 93 -7.01 -15.75 -26.17
CA ALA A 93 -6.18 -15.16 -25.13
C ALA A 93 -6.98 -14.71 -23.89
N PHE A 94 -8.20 -14.19 -24.08
CA PHE A 94 -9.07 -13.82 -22.97
C PHE A 94 -9.56 -15.07 -22.25
N ARG A 95 -10.00 -16.12 -22.97
CA ARG A 95 -10.41 -17.38 -22.33
C ARG A 95 -9.28 -18.02 -21.52
N ASP A 96 -8.05 -17.96 -22.01
CA ASP A 96 -6.87 -18.48 -21.30
C ASP A 96 -6.59 -17.68 -20.03
N ALA A 97 -6.68 -16.35 -20.10
CA ALA A 97 -6.58 -15.48 -18.93
C ALA A 97 -7.67 -15.79 -17.89
N GLN A 98 -8.90 -15.99 -18.34
CA GLN A 98 -10.03 -16.36 -17.48
C GLN A 98 -9.85 -17.75 -16.87
N GLY A 99 -9.28 -18.70 -17.61
CA GLY A 99 -8.87 -19.99 -17.08
C GLY A 99 -7.87 -19.85 -15.92
N ARG A 100 -6.84 -19.00 -16.08
CA ARG A 100 -5.89 -18.71 -15.00
C ARG A 100 -6.54 -18.03 -13.80
N VAL A 101 -7.43 -17.07 -14.02
CA VAL A 101 -8.21 -16.44 -12.94
C VAL A 101 -8.99 -17.50 -12.17
N PHE A 102 -9.68 -18.41 -12.84
CA PHE A 102 -10.38 -19.51 -12.17
C PHE A 102 -9.41 -20.35 -11.33
N ASP A 103 -8.30 -20.79 -11.93
CA ASP A 103 -7.31 -21.64 -11.26
C ASP A 103 -6.71 -20.92 -10.04
N ASN A 104 -6.51 -19.60 -10.10
CA ASN A 104 -6.08 -18.75 -9.00
C ASN A 104 -7.15 -18.62 -7.90
N LEU A 105 -8.41 -18.34 -8.25
CA LEU A 105 -9.52 -18.24 -7.31
C LEU A 105 -9.73 -19.54 -6.52
N ARG A 106 -9.47 -20.70 -7.14
CA ARG A 106 -9.54 -22.02 -6.48
C ARG A 106 -8.45 -22.24 -5.42
N ARG A 107 -7.35 -21.49 -5.47
CA ARG A 107 -6.28 -21.55 -4.46
C ARG A 107 -6.56 -20.64 -3.26
N LEU A 108 -7.35 -19.59 -3.46
CA LEU A 108 -7.66 -18.62 -2.40
C LEU A 108 -8.60 -19.22 -1.35
N PRO A 109 -8.44 -18.86 -0.07
CA PRO A 109 -9.31 -19.32 1.02
C PRO A 109 -10.63 -18.54 1.03
N LEU A 110 -11.41 -18.57 -0.05
CA LEU A 110 -12.64 -17.79 -0.19
C LEU A 110 -13.73 -18.32 0.76
N ALA A 111 -14.20 -17.49 1.69
CA ALA A 111 -15.43 -17.69 2.44
C ALA A 111 -16.66 -17.26 1.63
N THR A 112 -16.54 -16.13 0.91
CA THR A 112 -17.54 -15.63 -0.02
C THR A 112 -16.89 -15.21 -1.33
N TRP A 113 -17.66 -15.35 -2.41
CA TRP A 113 -17.33 -14.87 -3.74
C TRP A 113 -18.63 -14.60 -4.50
N GLY A 114 -18.78 -13.38 -5.01
CA GLY A 114 -19.93 -12.92 -5.77
C GLY A 114 -19.54 -11.85 -6.79
N GLU A 115 -20.28 -11.79 -7.89
CA GLU A 115 -20.15 -10.77 -8.93
C GLU A 115 -21.53 -10.14 -9.12
N HIS A 116 -21.62 -8.82 -9.00
CA HIS A 116 -22.88 -8.08 -8.95
C HIS A 116 -22.94 -7.02 -10.05
N TYR A 117 -24.04 -6.98 -10.79
CA TYR A 117 -24.31 -5.93 -11.78
C TYR A 117 -24.52 -4.58 -11.08
N GLU A 118 -23.81 -3.55 -11.52
CA GLU A 118 -23.98 -2.17 -11.05
C GLU A 118 -24.63 -1.31 -12.15
N SER A 119 -23.98 -1.21 -13.31
CA SER A 119 -24.45 -0.39 -14.43
C SER A 119 -24.01 -0.96 -15.79
N ALA A 120 -24.54 -0.40 -16.88
CA ALA A 120 -24.09 -0.72 -18.23
C ALA A 120 -24.01 0.54 -19.09
N ASP A 121 -22.94 0.64 -19.88
CA ASP A 121 -22.76 1.60 -20.97
C ASP A 121 -22.49 0.83 -22.27
N GLY A 122 -23.50 0.81 -23.15
CA GLY A 122 -23.51 -0.04 -24.34
C GLY A 122 -23.34 -1.52 -24.00
N THR A 123 -22.22 -2.11 -24.41
CA THR A 123 -21.88 -3.52 -24.12
C THR A 123 -20.92 -3.69 -22.94
N THR A 124 -20.43 -2.59 -22.38
CA THR A 124 -19.56 -2.59 -21.20
C THR A 124 -20.41 -2.51 -19.94
N VAL A 125 -20.15 -3.40 -19.00
CA VAL A 125 -20.91 -3.55 -17.76
C VAL A 125 -19.97 -3.31 -16.59
N ALA A 126 -20.33 -2.39 -15.70
CA ALA A 126 -19.67 -2.26 -14.40
C ALA A 126 -20.19 -3.35 -13.45
N VAL A 127 -19.24 -4.04 -12.82
CA VAL A 127 -19.46 -5.20 -11.96
C VAL A 127 -18.74 -5.00 -10.64
N ALA A 128 -19.47 -5.11 -9.54
CA ALA A 128 -18.87 -5.21 -8.21
C ALA A 128 -18.56 -6.68 -7.90
N VAL A 129 -17.28 -7.00 -7.79
CA VAL A 129 -16.78 -8.27 -7.26
C VAL A 129 -16.74 -8.15 -5.74
N ARG A 130 -17.42 -9.05 -5.03
CA ARG A 130 -17.46 -9.09 -3.56
C ARG A 130 -16.88 -10.41 -3.06
N TYR A 131 -15.93 -10.35 -2.14
CA TYR A 131 -15.30 -11.55 -1.59
C TYR A 131 -14.84 -11.38 -0.15
N ARG A 132 -14.59 -12.51 0.51
CA ARG A 132 -13.93 -12.58 1.82
C ARG A 132 -12.97 -13.74 1.87
N PHE A 133 -11.82 -13.52 2.47
CA PHE A 133 -10.91 -14.58 2.90
C PHE A 133 -11.32 -15.13 4.26
N ALA A 134 -11.58 -16.44 4.29
CA ALA A 134 -12.01 -17.18 5.46
C ALA A 134 -11.01 -17.01 6.62
N GLY A 135 -11.51 -16.47 7.73
CA GLY A 135 -10.71 -16.27 8.95
C GLY A 135 -9.77 -15.06 8.91
N TYR A 136 -9.88 -14.20 7.90
CA TYR A 136 -9.12 -12.95 7.78
C TYR A 136 -10.07 -11.75 7.63
N ASP A 137 -11.03 -11.84 6.72
CA ASP A 137 -11.96 -10.75 6.45
C ASP A 137 -13.22 -10.85 7.31
N ARG A 138 -13.58 -9.75 7.95
CA ARG A 138 -14.79 -9.55 8.75
C ARG A 138 -15.94 -9.03 7.89
N ALA A 139 -15.64 -8.16 6.93
CA ALA A 139 -16.60 -7.58 6.00
C ALA A 139 -16.25 -7.96 4.55
N ASP A 140 -17.23 -7.85 3.64
CA ASP A 140 -16.98 -8.08 2.22
C ASP A 140 -16.01 -7.03 1.68
N VAL A 141 -14.94 -7.50 1.04
CA VAL A 141 -14.05 -6.69 0.22
C VAL A 141 -14.68 -6.55 -1.15
N VAL A 142 -14.73 -5.32 -1.66
CA VAL A 142 -15.35 -5.00 -2.95
C VAL A 142 -14.32 -4.49 -3.95
N ARG A 143 -14.42 -4.94 -5.19
CA ARG A 143 -13.63 -4.46 -6.33
C ARG A 143 -14.52 -4.18 -7.50
N GLU A 144 -14.34 -3.02 -8.11
CA GLU A 144 -15.02 -2.68 -9.35
C GLU A 144 -14.28 -3.27 -10.54
N ARG A 145 -15.04 -3.76 -11.51
CA ARG A 145 -14.55 -4.34 -12.76
C ARG A 145 -15.47 -3.94 -13.90
N HIS A 146 -14.91 -3.71 -15.07
CA HIS A 146 -15.66 -3.53 -16.30
C HIS A 146 -15.53 -4.76 -17.18
N LEU A 147 -16.66 -5.32 -17.61
CA LEU A 147 -16.72 -6.50 -18.48
C LEU A 147 -17.52 -6.20 -19.74
N THR A 148 -16.99 -6.61 -20.90
CA THR A 148 -17.70 -6.49 -22.17
C THR A 148 -18.55 -7.73 -22.41
N PHE A 149 -19.82 -7.53 -22.75
CA PHE A 149 -20.79 -8.59 -23.02
C PHE A 149 -21.19 -8.61 -24.49
N ALA A 150 -21.36 -9.82 -25.04
CA ALA A 150 -21.95 -10.01 -26.35
C ALA A 150 -22.97 -11.16 -26.32
N SER A 151 -24.00 -11.04 -27.16
CA SER A 151 -24.95 -12.11 -27.39
C SER A 151 -24.63 -12.86 -28.67
N ARG A 152 -24.67 -14.20 -28.62
CA ARG A 152 -24.70 -15.06 -29.81
C ARG A 152 -25.85 -16.03 -29.68
N SER A 153 -26.71 -16.07 -30.69
CA SER A 153 -27.88 -16.96 -30.74
C SER A 153 -28.77 -16.86 -29.48
N GLY A 154 -28.90 -15.65 -28.93
CA GLY A 154 -29.71 -15.38 -27.74
C GLY A 154 -29.02 -15.65 -26.39
N ALA A 155 -27.85 -16.27 -26.36
CA ALA A 155 -27.07 -16.48 -25.14
C ALA A 155 -26.06 -15.35 -24.93
N TRP A 156 -26.00 -14.80 -23.72
CA TRP A 156 -25.05 -13.77 -23.32
C TRP A 156 -23.77 -14.37 -22.74
N THR A 157 -22.63 -13.84 -23.16
CA THR A 157 -21.31 -14.24 -22.64
C THR A 157 -20.43 -13.00 -22.46
N ILE A 158 -19.43 -13.12 -21.60
CA ILE A 158 -18.38 -12.11 -21.43
C ILE A 158 -17.34 -12.32 -22.54
N THR A 159 -17.03 -11.28 -23.29
CA THR A 159 -16.09 -11.32 -24.42
C THR A 159 -14.79 -10.57 -24.18
N GLY A 160 -14.73 -9.78 -23.10
CA GLY A 160 -13.55 -8.98 -22.77
C GLY A 160 -13.71 -8.27 -21.43
N SER A 161 -12.68 -7.52 -21.07
CA SER A 161 -12.66 -6.57 -19.96
C SER A 161 -12.64 -5.14 -20.48
N GLY A 162 -13.18 -4.20 -19.70
CA GLY A 162 -13.14 -2.78 -20.02
C GLY A 162 -11.71 -2.23 -19.95
N ALA A 163 -11.49 -1.13 -20.67
CA ALA A 163 -10.23 -0.40 -20.60
C ALA A 163 -10.08 0.27 -19.22
N GLY A 164 -8.87 0.20 -18.64
CA GLY A 164 -8.55 0.90 -17.39
C GLY A 164 -8.85 0.14 -16.10
N ASP A 165 -9.36 -1.10 -16.16
CA ASP A 165 -9.47 -1.94 -14.96
C ASP A 165 -8.08 -2.22 -14.37
N ALA A 166 -7.89 -1.86 -13.10
CA ALA A 166 -6.69 -2.22 -12.35
C ALA A 166 -6.65 -3.76 -12.15
N PRO A 167 -5.53 -4.45 -12.45
CA PRO A 167 -5.40 -5.87 -12.20
C PRO A 167 -5.44 -6.18 -10.70
N GLU A 168 -6.18 -7.22 -10.34
CA GLU A 168 -6.21 -7.77 -8.98
C GLU A 168 -5.19 -8.90 -8.82
N ILE A 169 -4.96 -9.34 -7.58
CA ILE A 169 -3.95 -10.37 -7.29
C ILE A 169 -4.21 -11.67 -8.07
N TRP A 170 -5.46 -12.05 -8.31
CA TRP A 170 -5.84 -13.24 -9.09
C TRP A 170 -5.74 -13.07 -10.60
N ASP A 171 -5.57 -11.85 -11.10
CA ASP A 171 -5.32 -11.56 -12.52
C ASP A 171 -3.83 -11.74 -12.91
N GLY A 172 -2.95 -11.86 -11.90
CA GLY A 172 -1.51 -12.06 -12.06
C GLY A 172 -1.09 -13.46 -12.51
N GLY A 173 0.16 -13.83 -12.20
CA GLY A 173 0.69 -15.16 -12.50
C GLY A 173 0.05 -16.27 -11.66
N PRO A 174 0.51 -17.53 -11.80
CA PRO A 174 0.03 -18.65 -11.02
C PRO A 174 0.24 -18.41 -9.52
N LEU A 175 -0.85 -18.23 -8.77
CA LEU A 175 -0.78 -17.83 -7.37
C LEU A 175 -0.33 -18.96 -6.46
N THR A 176 0.52 -18.63 -5.50
CA THR A 176 0.80 -19.46 -4.33
C THR A 176 0.15 -18.81 -3.11
N VAL A 177 -0.36 -19.65 -2.21
CA VAL A 177 -0.99 -19.22 -0.97
C VAL A 177 -0.28 -19.89 0.20
N VAL A 178 0.35 -19.08 1.05
CA VAL A 178 1.00 -19.53 2.27
C VAL A 178 0.16 -19.11 3.47
N ARG A 179 -0.23 -20.09 4.30
CA ARG A 179 -0.93 -19.84 5.56
C ARG A 179 0.05 -19.96 6.72
N GLY A 180 0.30 -18.84 7.38
CA GLY A 180 1.03 -18.78 8.64
C GLY A 180 0.11 -18.97 9.84
N ALA A 181 0.68 -18.77 11.03
CA ALA A 181 -0.05 -18.81 12.30
C ALA A 181 -1.03 -17.63 12.45
N SER A 182 -0.70 -16.46 11.90
CA SER A 182 -1.53 -15.25 11.93
C SER A 182 -1.56 -14.51 10.58
N SER A 183 -0.87 -15.03 9.57
CA SER A 183 -0.73 -14.41 8.25
C SER A 183 -1.29 -15.28 7.12
N LEU A 184 -1.84 -14.62 6.10
CA LEU A 184 -2.13 -15.21 4.80
C LEU A 184 -1.32 -14.46 3.74
N VAL A 185 -0.34 -15.11 3.13
CA VAL A 185 0.45 -14.51 2.05
C VAL A 185 -0.02 -15.07 0.72
N VAL A 186 -0.45 -14.19 -0.18
CA VAL A 186 -1.00 -14.52 -1.49
C VAL A 186 -0.15 -13.85 -2.56
N GLY A 187 0.39 -14.61 -3.51
CA GLY A 187 1.16 -14.00 -4.60
C GLY A 187 1.87 -15.01 -5.48
N ASP A 188 2.54 -14.51 -6.51
CA ASP A 188 3.41 -15.25 -7.41
C ASP A 188 4.89 -14.86 -7.27
N ALA A 189 5.22 -13.97 -6.32
CA ALA A 189 6.61 -13.63 -5.98
C ALA A 189 7.33 -14.77 -5.23
N ALA A 190 8.65 -14.76 -5.30
CA ALA A 190 9.48 -15.67 -4.51
C ALA A 190 9.49 -15.30 -3.02
N GLY A 191 9.73 -16.29 -2.15
CA GLY A 191 9.95 -16.06 -0.72
C GLY A 191 8.69 -15.84 0.13
N LEU A 192 7.52 -16.30 -0.32
CA LEU A 192 6.27 -16.14 0.43
C LEU A 192 6.31 -16.75 1.84
N ASP A 193 6.97 -17.89 2.02
CA ASP A 193 7.15 -18.51 3.35
C ASP A 193 7.98 -17.63 4.30
N GLN A 194 8.98 -16.92 3.77
CA GLN A 194 9.77 -15.98 4.55
C GLN A 194 8.92 -14.79 4.98
N ILE A 195 8.09 -14.25 4.07
CA ILE A 195 7.17 -13.15 4.36
C ILE A 195 6.17 -13.58 5.45
N ALA A 196 5.57 -14.76 5.32
CA ALA A 196 4.64 -15.31 6.31
C ALA A 196 5.30 -15.44 7.69
N GLY A 197 6.49 -16.03 7.76
CA GLY A 197 7.22 -16.18 9.02
C GLY A 197 7.66 -14.84 9.64
N LEU A 198 7.91 -13.80 8.84
CA LEU A 198 8.18 -12.46 9.34
C LEU A 198 6.92 -11.80 9.92
N LEU A 199 5.79 -11.88 9.22
CA LEU A 199 4.51 -11.35 9.67
C LEU A 199 4.01 -12.06 10.94
N ASP A 200 4.13 -13.38 11.01
CA ASP A 200 3.75 -14.15 12.21
C ASP A 200 4.55 -13.76 13.45
N ARG A 201 5.82 -13.33 13.29
CA ARG A 201 6.63 -12.77 14.38
C ARG A 201 6.26 -11.31 14.69
N ALA A 202 5.86 -10.54 13.68
CA ALA A 202 5.47 -9.15 13.83
C ALA A 202 4.14 -9.01 14.60
N VAL A 203 3.17 -9.90 14.39
CA VAL A 203 1.85 -9.86 15.06
C VAL A 203 1.94 -9.73 16.59
N PRO A 204 2.64 -10.61 17.33
CA PRO A 204 2.79 -10.45 18.78
C PRO A 204 3.60 -9.20 19.15
N ALA A 205 4.61 -8.81 18.36
CA ALA A 205 5.43 -7.63 18.64
C ALA A 205 4.62 -6.33 18.55
N VAL A 206 3.81 -6.17 17.50
CA VAL A 206 2.87 -5.06 17.31
C VAL A 206 1.80 -5.07 18.40
N THR A 207 1.18 -6.23 18.66
CA THR A 207 0.15 -6.39 19.70
C THR A 207 0.63 -5.95 21.08
N ALA A 208 1.91 -6.18 21.40
CA ALA A 208 2.49 -5.77 22.67
C ALA A 208 2.50 -4.24 22.86
N VAL A 209 2.59 -3.44 21.78
CA VAL A 209 2.53 -1.97 21.85
C VAL A 209 1.11 -1.46 21.68
N THR A 210 0.43 -1.87 20.61
CA THR A 210 -0.85 -1.28 20.18
C THR A 210 -2.03 -1.79 21.00
N GLY A 211 -1.84 -2.92 21.68
CA GLY A 211 -2.88 -3.63 22.41
C GLY A 211 -3.60 -4.65 21.53
N ARG A 212 -4.77 -5.07 22.02
CA ARG A 212 -5.51 -6.23 21.51
C ARG A 212 -6.72 -5.88 20.65
N ASP A 213 -6.93 -4.60 20.39
CA ASP A 213 -8.12 -4.02 19.74
C ASP A 213 -8.02 -4.05 18.21
N TRP A 214 -7.48 -5.13 17.65
CA TRP A 214 -7.39 -5.40 16.21
C TRP A 214 -7.46 -6.90 15.95
N ALA A 215 -7.56 -7.32 14.69
CA ALA A 215 -7.77 -8.73 14.35
C ALA A 215 -6.63 -9.66 14.78
N ARG A 216 -5.42 -9.13 14.95
CA ARG A 216 -4.18 -9.90 15.16
C ARG A 216 -3.97 -10.93 14.05
N ARG A 217 -4.41 -10.58 12.85
CA ARG A 217 -4.28 -11.35 11.62
C ARG A 217 -4.03 -10.39 10.48
N VAL A 218 -3.35 -10.86 9.45
CA VAL A 218 -2.96 -10.02 8.31
C VAL A 218 -3.01 -10.82 7.01
N VAL A 219 -3.45 -10.16 5.94
CA VAL A 219 -3.32 -10.65 4.57
C VAL A 219 -2.22 -9.85 3.89
N ALA A 220 -1.23 -10.53 3.33
CA ALA A 220 -0.20 -9.90 2.52
C ALA A 220 -0.32 -10.32 1.05
N LEU A 221 -0.23 -9.33 0.15
CA LEU A 221 -0.27 -9.51 -1.29
C LEU A 221 1.15 -9.35 -1.84
N ALA A 222 1.66 -10.33 -2.55
CA ALA A 222 3.05 -10.35 -3.03
C ALA A 222 3.11 -10.69 -4.53
N PRO A 223 2.66 -9.78 -5.41
CA PRO A 223 2.79 -9.99 -6.84
C PRO A 223 4.27 -9.95 -7.27
N ALA A 224 4.65 -10.76 -8.26
CA ALA A 224 5.99 -10.77 -8.84
C ALA A 224 6.22 -9.57 -9.76
N GLN A 225 5.16 -9.05 -10.38
CA GLN A 225 5.24 -7.96 -11.34
C GLN A 225 5.00 -6.60 -10.66
N PRO A 226 5.92 -5.62 -10.82
CA PRO A 226 5.74 -4.27 -10.28
C PRO A 226 4.46 -3.57 -10.75
N ALA A 227 4.01 -3.81 -11.99
CA ALA A 227 2.79 -3.22 -12.52
C ALA A 227 1.53 -3.70 -11.77
N VAL A 228 1.49 -4.97 -11.39
CA VAL A 228 0.39 -5.53 -10.56
C VAL A 228 0.48 -4.98 -9.14
N ALA A 229 1.69 -4.83 -8.59
CA ALA A 229 1.86 -4.17 -7.30
C ALA A 229 1.32 -2.74 -7.33
N ALA A 230 1.69 -1.94 -8.34
CA ALA A 230 1.24 -0.56 -8.48
C ALA A 230 -0.28 -0.47 -8.58
N ALA A 231 -0.91 -1.33 -9.39
CA ALA A 231 -2.36 -1.41 -9.49
C ALA A 231 -3.04 -1.74 -8.16
N LEU A 232 -2.49 -2.68 -7.37
CA LEU A 232 -3.00 -3.03 -6.05
C LEU A 232 -2.78 -1.94 -5.00
N ALA A 233 -1.78 -1.08 -5.19
CA ALA A 233 -1.50 0.07 -4.33
C ALA A 233 -2.44 1.25 -4.61
N GLY A 234 -2.90 1.40 -5.86
CA GLY A 234 -3.68 2.53 -6.35
C GLY A 234 -2.84 3.56 -7.13
N ASP A 235 -3.49 4.33 -8.00
CA ASP A 235 -2.88 5.14 -9.07
C ASP A 235 -1.91 6.26 -8.60
N ASP A 236 -1.93 6.64 -7.33
CA ASP A 236 -1.12 7.73 -6.78
C ASP A 236 0.16 7.27 -6.03
N GLN A 237 0.50 5.97 -6.05
CA GLN A 237 1.61 5.42 -5.23
C GLN A 237 2.88 5.13 -6.05
N ASP A 238 4.01 5.78 -5.69
CA ASP A 238 5.33 5.45 -6.24
C ASP A 238 5.99 4.29 -5.49
N LEU A 239 5.74 3.06 -5.96
CA LEU A 239 6.34 1.86 -5.39
C LEU A 239 7.83 1.66 -5.74
N GLY A 240 8.44 2.54 -6.54
CA GLY A 240 9.84 2.43 -6.95
C GLY A 240 10.82 2.53 -5.77
N GLN A 241 10.42 3.22 -4.71
CA GLN A 241 11.22 3.42 -3.49
C GLN A 241 10.66 2.67 -2.27
N ILE A 242 9.48 2.07 -2.39
CA ILE A 242 8.74 1.50 -1.26
C ILE A 242 8.88 -0.01 -1.26
N ALA A 243 9.17 -0.61 -0.10
CA ALA A 243 9.37 -2.06 0.01
C ALA A 243 8.08 -2.81 0.33
N ALA A 244 7.21 -2.23 1.14
CA ALA A 244 5.89 -2.73 1.44
C ALA A 244 4.97 -1.54 1.75
N LEU A 245 3.67 -1.79 1.72
CA LEU A 245 2.64 -0.77 1.90
C LEU A 245 1.40 -1.40 2.55
N ALA A 246 0.94 -0.84 3.66
CA ALA A 246 -0.40 -1.08 4.15
C ALA A 246 -1.41 -0.38 3.24
N THR A 247 -2.29 -1.16 2.60
CA THR A 247 -3.33 -0.66 1.70
C THR A 247 -4.71 -1.09 2.19
N VAL A 248 -5.69 -0.23 1.95
CA VAL A 248 -7.07 -0.43 2.38
C VAL A 248 -7.77 -1.36 1.41
N ALA A 249 -8.43 -2.39 1.94
CA ALA A 249 -9.37 -3.16 1.15
C ALA A 249 -10.75 -2.49 1.24
N PRO A 250 -11.29 -1.82 0.21
CA PRO A 250 -12.60 -1.18 0.30
C PRO A 250 -13.71 -2.17 0.65
N GLY A 251 -14.54 -1.77 1.62
CA GLY A 251 -15.76 -2.46 2.06
C GLY A 251 -16.96 -2.17 1.16
N ALA A 252 -18.03 -2.96 1.32
CA ALA A 252 -19.21 -2.90 0.45
C ALA A 252 -20.06 -1.63 0.54
N ASP A 253 -19.96 -0.89 1.64
CA ASP A 253 -20.59 0.41 1.89
C ASP A 253 -19.62 1.59 1.65
N GLY A 254 -18.44 1.32 1.10
CA GLY A 254 -17.36 2.30 0.95
C GLY A 254 -16.58 2.55 2.24
N SER A 255 -16.86 1.83 3.33
CA SER A 255 -16.02 1.88 4.53
C SER A 255 -14.65 1.24 4.28
N PRO A 256 -13.60 1.60 5.05
CA PRO A 256 -12.37 0.82 5.08
C PRO A 256 -12.67 -0.61 5.52
N GLY A 257 -12.40 -1.59 4.67
CA GLY A 257 -12.44 -3.01 5.02
C GLY A 257 -11.16 -3.44 5.72
N ASP A 258 -10.88 -4.75 5.75
CA ASP A 258 -9.69 -5.27 6.44
C ASP A 258 -8.42 -5.00 5.63
N ASP A 259 -7.54 -4.13 6.15
CA ASP A 259 -6.29 -3.72 5.50
C ASP A 259 -5.41 -4.90 5.06
N ARG A 260 -4.65 -4.68 3.98
CA ARG A 260 -3.69 -5.61 3.37
C ARG A 260 -2.29 -5.06 3.50
N VAL A 261 -1.30 -5.95 3.56
CA VAL A 261 0.11 -5.57 3.37
C VAL A 261 0.53 -5.94 1.95
N LEU A 262 0.69 -4.95 1.08
CA LEU A 262 1.24 -5.15 -0.25
C LEU A 262 2.77 -5.19 -0.19
N ILE A 263 3.37 -6.18 -0.83
CA ILE A 263 4.82 -6.34 -0.96
C ILE A 263 5.25 -5.87 -2.34
N ALA A 264 6.13 -4.87 -2.39
CA ALA A 264 6.74 -4.43 -3.64
C ALA A 264 7.94 -5.33 -3.96
N PRO A 265 7.85 -6.25 -4.95
CA PRO A 265 8.77 -7.36 -5.10
C PRO A 265 10.22 -6.90 -5.29
N GLY A 266 10.45 -5.87 -6.12
CA GLY A 266 11.78 -5.36 -6.43
C GLY A 266 12.48 -4.74 -5.23
N THR A 267 11.81 -3.83 -4.52
CA THR A 267 12.41 -3.09 -3.40
C THR A 267 12.53 -3.98 -2.16
N PHE A 268 11.52 -4.80 -1.87
CA PHE A 268 11.56 -5.76 -0.76
C PHE A 268 12.71 -6.77 -0.90
N ALA A 269 12.96 -7.28 -2.10
CA ALA A 269 14.03 -8.23 -2.36
C ALA A 269 15.43 -7.63 -2.09
N ARG A 270 15.62 -6.31 -2.27
CA ARG A 270 16.90 -5.63 -2.01
C ARG A 270 17.18 -5.42 -0.53
N LEU A 271 16.16 -5.49 0.34
CA LEU A 271 16.35 -5.32 1.78
C LEU A 271 17.11 -6.49 2.40
N ASN A 272 17.99 -6.17 3.35
CA ASN A 272 18.61 -7.16 4.22
C ASN A 272 17.58 -7.79 5.20
N PRO A 273 17.91 -8.89 5.90
CA PRO A 273 16.97 -9.56 6.81
C PRO A 273 16.41 -8.68 7.94
N LEU A 274 17.16 -7.66 8.38
CA LEU A 274 16.67 -6.73 9.39
C LEU A 274 15.67 -5.75 8.77
N GLY A 275 16.00 -5.14 7.63
CA GLY A 275 15.11 -4.23 6.90
C GLY A 275 13.77 -4.89 6.56
N ARG A 276 13.77 -6.15 6.10
CA ARG A 276 12.55 -6.92 5.84
C ARG A 276 11.68 -7.13 7.09
N ARG A 277 12.30 -7.27 8.27
CA ARG A 277 11.57 -7.40 9.53
C ARG A 277 10.98 -6.06 9.98
N VAL A 278 11.78 -5.00 9.91
CA VAL A 278 11.38 -3.64 10.30
C VAL A 278 10.21 -3.19 9.42
N VAL A 279 10.34 -3.29 8.09
CA VAL A 279 9.28 -2.87 7.16
C VAL A 279 7.96 -3.61 7.39
N LEU A 280 7.99 -4.95 7.55
CA LEU A 280 6.75 -5.70 7.75
C LEU A 280 6.12 -5.43 9.12
N THR A 281 6.94 -5.12 10.13
CA THR A 281 6.43 -4.71 11.45
C THR A 281 5.84 -3.30 11.41
N HIS A 282 6.47 -2.40 10.64
CA HIS A 282 5.95 -1.06 10.34
C HIS A 282 4.58 -1.15 9.65
N GLU A 283 4.46 -1.87 8.52
CA GLU A 283 3.17 -1.99 7.81
C GLU A 283 2.09 -2.63 8.66
N LEU A 284 2.45 -3.65 9.43
CA LEU A 284 1.49 -4.29 10.33
C LEU A 284 1.05 -3.37 11.47
N THR A 285 1.87 -2.40 11.85
CA THR A 285 1.47 -1.38 12.83
C THR A 285 0.36 -0.50 12.28
N HIS A 286 0.41 -0.12 11.00
CA HIS A 286 -0.67 0.61 10.33
C HIS A 286 -1.98 -0.19 10.32
N VAL A 287 -1.92 -1.48 9.97
CA VAL A 287 -3.08 -2.39 10.05
C VAL A 287 -3.66 -2.46 11.46
N ALA A 288 -2.78 -2.50 12.48
CA ALA A 288 -3.21 -2.64 13.87
C ALA A 288 -3.80 -1.35 14.46
N THR A 289 -3.34 -0.18 14.02
CA THR A 289 -3.80 1.11 14.54
C THR A 289 -4.95 1.71 13.75
N GLY A 290 -5.08 1.39 12.46
CA GLY A 290 -6.05 1.99 11.55
C GLY A 290 -5.92 3.52 11.42
N GLY A 291 -4.86 4.12 11.96
CA GLY A 291 -4.76 5.58 12.16
C GLY A 291 -4.65 6.38 10.86
N ALA A 292 -4.34 5.74 9.73
CA ALA A 292 -4.39 6.36 8.41
C ALA A 292 -5.82 6.82 8.02
N HIS A 293 -6.85 6.24 8.64
CA HIS A 293 -8.25 6.45 8.27
C HIS A 293 -8.97 7.55 9.04
N ASP A 294 -8.43 8.02 10.18
CA ASP A 294 -9.14 8.97 11.04
C ASP A 294 -9.10 10.42 10.52
N GLY A 295 -8.22 10.71 9.55
CA GLY A 295 -8.03 12.02 8.93
C GLY A 295 -7.49 13.13 9.86
N ARG A 296 -7.21 12.81 11.12
CA ARG A 296 -6.88 13.76 12.21
C ARG A 296 -5.47 13.55 12.75
N THR A 297 -5.02 12.31 12.88
CA THR A 297 -3.71 11.99 13.40
C THR A 297 -2.64 12.61 12.49
N PRO A 298 -1.70 13.41 13.03
CA PRO A 298 -0.69 14.05 12.20
C PRO A 298 0.26 13.00 11.62
N LEU A 299 0.64 13.14 10.36
CA LEU A 299 1.37 12.09 9.63
C LEU A 299 2.72 11.73 10.27
N TRP A 300 3.42 12.69 10.87
CA TRP A 300 4.65 12.41 11.63
C TRP A 300 4.41 11.42 12.78
N LEU A 301 3.23 11.45 13.42
CA LEU A 301 2.89 10.54 14.50
C LEU A 301 2.44 9.19 13.97
N ILE A 302 1.80 9.14 12.80
CA ILE A 302 1.43 7.88 12.16
C ILE A 302 2.69 7.11 11.74
N GLU A 303 3.55 7.73 10.94
CA GLU A 303 4.77 7.11 10.43
C GLU A 303 5.82 6.89 11.52
N GLY A 304 6.02 7.88 12.40
CA GLY A 304 6.98 7.77 13.49
C GLY A 304 6.63 6.70 14.51
N PHE A 305 5.34 6.45 14.73
CA PHE A 305 4.88 5.38 15.62
C PHE A 305 5.10 4.01 14.98
N ALA A 306 4.80 3.84 13.70
CA ALA A 306 5.07 2.62 12.96
C ALA A 306 6.57 2.29 12.91
N ASP A 307 7.44 3.29 12.70
CA ASP A 307 8.89 3.13 12.79
C ASP A 307 9.35 2.81 14.21
N TYR A 308 8.77 3.46 15.22
CA TYR A 308 9.09 3.15 16.61
C TYR A 308 8.83 1.67 16.92
N VAL A 309 7.67 1.14 16.52
CA VAL A 309 7.33 -0.28 16.70
C VAL A 309 8.26 -1.17 15.85
N GLY A 310 8.53 -0.80 14.60
CA GLY A 310 9.41 -1.53 13.70
C GLY A 310 10.85 -1.67 14.23
N TYR A 311 11.38 -0.62 14.85
CA TYR A 311 12.72 -0.59 15.43
C TYR A 311 12.78 -1.00 16.91
N ARG A 312 11.65 -1.18 17.61
CA ARG A 312 11.60 -1.40 19.08
C ARG A 312 12.55 -2.52 19.54
N ASP A 313 12.52 -3.65 18.83
CA ASP A 313 13.32 -4.84 19.15
C ASP A 313 14.57 -4.96 18.26
N ALA A 314 14.84 -3.95 17.43
CA ALA A 314 15.99 -3.91 16.55
C ALA A 314 17.24 -3.44 17.31
N LYS A 315 18.31 -4.24 17.24
CA LYS A 315 19.62 -3.90 17.83
C LYS A 315 20.43 -3.00 16.89
N VAL A 316 19.89 -1.82 16.54
CA VAL A 316 20.54 -0.82 15.69
C VAL A 316 20.79 0.45 16.49
N SER A 317 21.97 1.05 16.32
CA SER A 317 22.27 2.33 16.97
C SER A 317 21.46 3.46 16.36
N VAL A 318 21.13 4.48 17.15
CA VAL A 318 20.30 5.61 16.71
C VAL A 318 20.89 6.29 15.47
N ARG A 319 22.20 6.54 15.50
CA ARG A 319 22.93 7.18 14.41
C ARG A 319 22.98 6.34 13.14
N ALA A 320 22.95 5.01 13.26
CA ALA A 320 22.92 4.11 12.12
C ALA A 320 21.49 3.94 11.56
N ALA A 321 20.44 4.15 12.34
CA ALA A 321 19.07 4.15 11.82
C ALA A 321 18.67 5.51 11.23
N ALA A 322 19.17 6.61 11.81
CA ALA A 322 18.92 7.99 11.39
C ALA A 322 20.15 8.64 10.72
N GLY A 323 20.76 7.96 9.75
CA GLY A 323 22.07 8.36 9.21
C GLY A 323 22.09 9.70 8.49
N GLU A 324 21.05 10.03 7.72
CA GLU A 324 20.94 11.31 7.00
C GLU A 324 20.74 12.46 7.99
N LEU A 325 19.77 12.32 8.89
CA LEU A 325 19.52 13.29 9.95
C LEU A 325 20.74 13.45 10.88
N ALA A 326 21.50 12.37 11.15
CA ALA A 326 22.72 12.44 11.94
C ALA A 326 23.85 13.17 11.23
N ALA A 327 23.95 13.10 9.90
CA ALA A 327 24.89 13.90 9.13
C ALA A 327 24.56 15.39 9.23
N ASP A 328 23.28 15.73 9.12
CA ASP A 328 22.80 17.11 9.22
C ASP A 328 22.98 17.71 10.61
N VAL A 329 22.60 16.98 11.66
CA VAL A 329 22.73 17.45 13.05
C VAL A 329 24.20 17.69 13.42
N ARG A 330 25.13 16.83 12.97
CA ARG A 330 26.58 17.03 13.15
C ARG A 330 27.12 18.23 12.38
N ALA A 331 26.55 18.52 11.21
CA ALA A 331 26.85 19.72 10.44
C ALA A 331 26.17 21.00 10.97
N GLY A 332 25.47 20.92 12.12
CA GLY A 332 24.77 22.05 12.74
C GLY A 332 23.40 22.36 12.14
N ARG A 333 22.93 21.58 11.16
CA ARG A 333 21.61 21.72 10.53
C ARG A 333 20.56 20.92 11.29
N VAL A 334 20.11 21.45 12.43
CA VAL A 334 19.05 20.80 13.23
C VAL A 334 17.67 21.28 12.74
N PRO A 335 16.75 20.38 12.33
CA PRO A 335 15.42 20.75 11.81
C PRO A 335 14.61 21.63 12.76
N GLY A 336 14.04 22.73 12.24
CA GLY A 336 13.34 23.76 13.03
C GLY A 336 11.96 23.34 13.55
N SER A 337 11.33 22.38 12.90
CA SER A 337 9.97 21.89 13.17
C SER A 337 9.86 20.41 12.81
N LEU A 338 8.87 19.72 13.35
CA LEU A 338 8.53 18.36 12.90
C LEU A 338 8.13 18.36 11.41
N PRO A 339 8.31 17.21 10.71
CA PRO A 339 7.89 17.04 9.33
C PRO A 339 6.39 17.36 9.15
N SER A 340 6.09 18.17 8.13
CA SER A 340 4.71 18.41 7.73
C SER A 340 4.16 17.25 6.90
N ARG A 341 2.85 17.19 6.67
CA ARG A 341 2.25 16.18 5.77
C ARG A 341 2.89 16.18 4.38
N ALA A 342 3.26 17.34 3.85
CA ALA A 342 3.87 17.45 2.52
C ALA A 342 5.26 16.80 2.44
N ALA A 343 5.98 16.69 3.56
CA ALA A 343 7.31 16.09 3.60
C ALA A 343 7.29 14.58 3.31
N PHE A 344 6.13 13.94 3.49
CA PHE A 344 5.88 12.52 3.20
C PHE A 344 5.30 12.27 1.80
N GLY A 345 5.12 13.31 0.98
CA GLY A 345 4.57 13.17 -0.36
C GLY A 345 5.52 12.46 -1.32
N SER A 346 4.94 11.81 -2.34
CA SER A 346 5.69 11.21 -3.45
C SER A 346 6.60 12.25 -4.11
N GLY A 347 7.88 11.92 -4.30
CA GLY A 347 8.87 12.81 -4.91
C GLY A 347 9.54 13.81 -3.96
N SER A 348 9.24 13.76 -2.66
CA SER A 348 10.01 14.51 -1.64
C SER A 348 11.47 14.05 -1.62
N ALA A 349 12.41 14.98 -1.84
CA ALA A 349 13.84 14.68 -1.85
C ALA A 349 14.37 14.23 -0.47
N ASP A 350 13.73 14.72 0.59
CA ASP A 350 14.11 14.47 2.00
C ASP A 350 13.14 13.49 2.68
N LEU A 351 12.48 12.62 1.90
CA LEU A 351 11.49 11.67 2.40
C LEU A 351 12.09 10.78 3.50
N ALA A 352 13.26 10.18 3.21
CA ALA A 352 14.03 9.36 4.13
C ALA A 352 14.28 10.02 5.49
N GLN A 353 14.75 11.27 5.46
CA GLN A 353 15.00 12.07 6.65
C GLN A 353 13.72 12.41 7.42
N SER A 354 12.60 12.63 6.73
CA SER A 354 11.29 12.88 7.36
C SER A 354 10.82 11.71 8.23
N TYR A 355 11.04 10.46 7.79
CA TYR A 355 10.81 9.27 8.61
C TYR A 355 11.73 9.23 9.84
N GLN A 356 13.03 9.52 9.66
CA GLN A 356 14.00 9.54 10.77
C GLN A 356 13.63 10.59 11.83
N GLU A 357 13.18 11.77 11.39
CA GLU A 357 12.69 12.85 12.25
C GLU A 357 11.45 12.43 13.07
N ALA A 358 10.46 11.84 12.39
CA ALA A 358 9.23 11.33 12.97
C ALA A 358 9.47 10.18 13.96
N TRP A 359 10.33 9.23 13.58
CA TRP A 359 10.76 8.12 14.44
C TRP A 359 11.38 8.62 15.74
N LEU A 360 12.31 9.58 15.66
CA LEU A 360 12.97 10.14 16.85
C LEU A 360 12.03 10.97 17.72
N ALA A 361 10.98 11.57 17.15
CA ALA A 361 9.92 12.20 17.95
C ALA A 361 9.16 11.16 18.80
N CYS A 362 8.75 10.04 18.20
CA CYS A 362 8.05 8.97 18.89
C CYS A 362 8.94 8.26 19.91
N ARG A 363 10.20 8.00 19.55
CA ARG A 363 11.20 7.43 20.46
C ARG A 363 11.45 8.34 21.66
N MET A 364 11.60 9.65 21.46
CA MET A 364 11.73 10.61 22.56
C MET A 364 10.54 10.51 23.52
N ILE A 365 9.32 10.43 22.98
CA ILE A 365 8.12 10.31 23.82
C ILE A 365 8.18 9.02 24.66
N ALA A 366 8.50 7.90 24.03
CA ALA A 366 8.60 6.61 24.72
C ALA A 366 9.70 6.60 25.79
N GLU A 367 10.86 7.19 25.52
CA GLU A 367 11.98 7.24 26.49
C GLU A 367 11.70 8.20 27.66
N ARG A 368 11.05 9.34 27.41
CA ARG A 368 10.80 10.35 28.46
C ARG A 368 9.53 10.11 29.25
N TYR A 369 8.48 9.61 28.60
CA TYR A 369 7.14 9.49 29.19
C TYR A 369 6.62 8.06 29.22
N GLY A 370 7.36 7.09 28.66
CA GLY A 370 6.96 5.68 28.59
C GLY A 370 6.16 5.33 27.33
N GLU A 371 6.30 4.08 26.87
CA GLU A 371 5.62 3.54 25.67
C GLU A 371 4.10 3.66 25.77
N ALA A 372 3.52 3.36 26.94
CA ALA A 372 2.08 3.51 27.17
C ALA A 372 1.59 4.96 26.95
N THR A 373 2.44 5.96 27.21
CA THR A 373 2.10 7.37 26.97
C THR A 373 2.14 7.72 25.48
N LEU A 374 3.09 7.16 24.73
CA LEU A 374 3.11 7.27 23.26
C LEU A 374 1.82 6.71 22.64
N VAL A 375 1.38 5.53 23.10
CA VAL A 375 0.12 4.91 22.63
C VAL A 375 -1.10 5.77 23.00
N ARG A 376 -1.14 6.35 24.21
CA ARG A 376 -2.20 7.29 24.60
C ARG A 376 -2.21 8.54 23.73
N LEU A 377 -1.05 9.10 23.39
CA LEU A 377 -0.92 10.26 22.51
C LEU A 377 -1.45 9.94 21.11
N TYR A 378 -1.02 8.81 20.53
CA TYR A 378 -1.50 8.34 19.24
C TYR A 378 -3.03 8.26 19.19
N ARG A 379 -3.62 7.57 20.18
CA ARG A 379 -5.08 7.45 20.29
C ARG A 379 -5.78 8.79 20.51
N ALA A 380 -5.17 9.72 21.25
CA ALA A 380 -5.75 11.05 21.49
C ALA A 380 -5.72 11.92 20.22
N ALA A 381 -4.64 11.84 19.44
CA ALA A 381 -4.48 12.57 18.19
C ALA A 381 -5.50 12.14 17.11
N GLY A 382 -5.97 10.89 17.15
CA GLY A 382 -7.08 10.45 16.29
C GLY A 382 -8.46 11.01 16.67
N ARG A 383 -8.59 11.63 17.86
CA ARG A 383 -9.87 12.18 18.36
C ARG A 383 -9.88 13.69 18.55
N ARG A 384 -8.71 14.33 18.62
CA ARG A 384 -8.53 15.75 18.93
C ARG A 384 -7.47 16.37 18.03
N ASP A 385 -7.41 17.69 17.96
CA ASP A 385 -6.30 18.35 17.27
C ASP A 385 -4.96 18.02 17.98
N GLU A 386 -3.87 18.02 17.21
CA GLU A 386 -2.52 17.70 17.68
C GLU A 386 -2.12 18.54 18.91
N GLY A 387 -2.46 19.82 18.93
CA GLY A 387 -2.12 20.72 20.03
C GLY A 387 -2.81 20.34 21.33
N ALA A 388 -4.11 20.01 21.28
CA ALA A 388 -4.86 19.51 22.42
C ALA A 388 -4.32 18.15 22.88
N ALA A 389 -4.04 17.21 21.96
CA ALA A 389 -3.50 15.91 22.33
C ALA A 389 -2.14 16.02 23.05
N LEU A 390 -1.24 16.89 22.58
CA LEU A 390 0.05 17.16 23.24
C LEU A 390 -0.13 17.75 24.64
N ARG A 391 -1.06 18.70 24.82
CA ARG A 391 -1.34 19.29 26.14
C ARG A 391 -1.92 18.27 27.10
N ASP A 392 -2.93 17.53 26.67
CA ASP A 392 -3.67 16.60 27.52
C ASP A 392 -2.82 15.39 27.94
N VAL A 393 -1.97 14.88 27.04
CA VAL A 393 -1.22 13.64 27.27
C VAL A 393 0.19 13.88 27.77
N LEU A 394 0.87 14.92 27.25
CA LEU A 394 2.27 15.21 27.58
C LEU A 394 2.44 16.46 28.43
N GLY A 395 1.39 17.26 28.66
CA GLY A 395 1.48 18.50 29.41
C GLY A 395 2.27 19.61 28.70
N THR A 396 2.42 19.56 27.38
CA THR A 396 3.22 20.54 26.61
C THR A 396 2.46 21.16 25.45
N SER A 397 2.86 22.37 25.06
CA SER A 397 2.48 22.98 23.79
C SER A 397 3.26 22.37 22.62
N ARG A 398 2.82 22.61 21.38
CA ARG A 398 3.55 22.24 20.16
C ARG A 398 4.95 22.86 20.10
N ALA A 399 5.09 24.12 20.55
CA ALA A 399 6.38 24.81 20.59
C ALA A 399 7.32 24.17 21.62
N GLY A 400 6.81 23.87 22.83
CA GLY A 400 7.58 23.17 23.86
C GLY A 400 8.00 21.76 23.42
N PHE A 401 7.11 21.02 22.76
CA PHE A 401 7.40 19.71 22.20
C PHE A 401 8.49 19.76 21.13
N THR A 402 8.37 20.69 20.18
CA THR A 402 9.38 20.91 19.13
C THR A 402 10.75 21.25 19.71
N ALA A 403 10.81 22.11 20.74
CA ALA A 403 12.06 22.45 21.42
C ALA A 403 12.70 21.21 22.08
N ALA A 404 11.90 20.46 22.85
CA ALA A 404 12.34 19.23 23.50
C ALA A 404 12.85 18.17 22.52
N TRP A 405 12.19 18.04 21.37
CA TRP A 405 12.59 17.15 20.27
C TRP A 405 13.90 17.60 19.63
N ARG A 406 14.08 18.89 19.35
CA ARG A 406 15.35 19.42 18.82
C ARG A 406 16.53 19.15 19.75
N ASP A 407 16.33 19.26 21.07
CA ASP A 407 17.36 18.91 22.05
C ASP A 407 17.64 17.42 22.09
N TYR A 408 16.61 16.59 21.92
CA TYR A 408 16.76 15.14 21.79
C TYR A 408 17.61 14.77 20.56
N LEU A 409 17.32 15.36 19.40
CA LEU A 409 18.11 15.14 18.18
C LEU A 409 19.59 15.47 18.40
N ARG A 410 19.88 16.60 19.05
CA ARG A 410 21.27 16.99 19.37
C ARG A 410 21.94 15.99 20.29
N LYS A 411 21.24 15.50 21.30
CA LYS A 411 21.78 14.54 22.27
C LYS A 411 22.11 13.20 21.61
N GLU A 412 21.20 12.68 20.78
CA GLU A 412 21.32 11.33 20.22
C GLU A 412 22.22 11.29 18.96
N LEU A 413 22.28 12.38 18.20
CA LEU A 413 22.88 12.38 16.86
C LEU A 413 24.16 13.21 16.69
N ARG A 414 24.53 14.07 17.64
CA ARG A 414 25.80 14.79 17.58
C ARG A 414 27.01 13.88 17.75
#